data_AF-A0A7J8GRU9-F1
#
_entry.id   AF-A0A7J8GRU9-F1
#
_cell.length_a   1.000
_cell.length_b   1.000
_cell.length_c   1.000
_cell.angle_alpha   90.00
_cell.angle_beta   90.00
_cell.angle_gamma   90.00
#
_symmetry.space_group_name_H-M   'P 1'
#
loop_
_entity.id
_entity.type
_entity.pdbx_description
1 polymer ?
#
loop_
_entity_poly.entity_id
_entity_poly.type
_entity_poly.pdbx_seq_one_letter_code
_entity_poly.pdbx_strand_id
1 'polypeptide(L)'
;MAKHESREDKIFQEFKAKVALEPEQILRYGRGLAPIWISGENIPQEKDIPDCPCGAKRIFEFQVMPQLLNYLKADRLGRSVDWGVLAVFTCAESCSLGTGYAEEFVWKQDVTDAP
;
A
#
# COMPACT_ATOMS: atom_id res chain seq x y z
N MET A 1 -32.96 -13.25 -1.37
CA MET A 1 -32.70 -11.78 -1.41
C MET A 1 -31.28 -11.60 -1.91
N ALA A 2 -31.08 -11.04 -3.10
CA ALA A 2 -29.73 -10.78 -3.60
C ALA A 2 -29.11 -9.66 -2.76
N LYS A 3 -28.02 -9.94 -2.05
CA LYS A 3 -27.22 -8.89 -1.39
C LYS A 3 -26.74 -7.96 -2.49
N HIS A 4 -27.11 -6.68 -2.41
CA HIS A 4 -26.58 -5.65 -3.29
C HIS A 4 -25.11 -5.48 -2.92
N GLU A 5 -24.21 -5.98 -3.76
CA GLU A 5 -22.77 -5.90 -3.52
C GLU A 5 -22.31 -4.45 -3.68
N SER A 6 -21.72 -3.88 -2.62
CA SER A 6 -21.23 -2.50 -2.65
C SER A 6 -19.93 -2.39 -3.45
N ARG A 7 -19.56 -1.18 -3.86
CA ARG A 7 -18.26 -0.92 -4.52
C ARG A 7 -17.09 -1.36 -3.62
N GLU A 8 -17.21 -1.10 -2.32
CA GLU A 8 -16.21 -1.48 -1.32
C GLU A 8 -16.08 -3.01 -1.19
N ASP A 9 -17.21 -3.74 -1.22
CA ASP A 9 -17.18 -5.20 -1.22
C ASP A 9 -16.39 -5.73 -2.42
N LYS A 10 -16.61 -5.19 -3.62
CA LYS A 10 -15.90 -5.61 -4.83
C LYS A 10 -14.40 -5.39 -4.73
N ILE A 11 -13.99 -4.19 -4.30
CA ILE A 11 -12.56 -3.87 -4.11
C ILE A 11 -11.93 -4.83 -3.09
N PHE A 12 -12.61 -5.06 -1.98
CA PHE A 12 -12.11 -5.96 -0.95
C PHE A 12 -12.07 -7.43 -1.41
N GLN A 13 -13.02 -7.88 -2.24
CA GLN A 13 -12.98 -9.23 -2.83
C GLN A 13 -11.85 -9.37 -3.84
N GLU A 14 -11.59 -8.36 -4.67
CA GLU A 14 -10.44 -8.36 -5.58
C GLU A 14 -9.12 -8.43 -4.82
N PHE A 15 -8.99 -7.64 -3.75
CA PHE A 15 -7.85 -7.71 -2.84
C PHE A 15 -7.68 -9.11 -2.26
N LYS A 16 -8.74 -9.69 -1.69
CA LYS A 16 -8.72 -11.05 -1.12
C LYS A 16 -8.38 -12.11 -2.15
N ALA A 17 -8.91 -12.02 -3.37
CA ALA A 17 -8.61 -12.96 -4.44
C ALA A 17 -7.12 -12.93 -4.83
N LYS A 18 -6.50 -11.74 -4.84
CA LYS A 18 -5.05 -11.60 -5.07
C LYS A 18 -4.24 -12.16 -3.90
N VAL A 19 -4.66 -11.90 -2.66
CA VAL A 19 -3.98 -12.37 -1.45
C VAL A 19 -4.09 -13.89 -1.27
N ALA A 20 -5.21 -14.49 -1.66
CA ALA A 20 -5.48 -15.92 -1.50
C ALA A 20 -4.48 -16.83 -2.23
N LEU A 21 -3.78 -16.32 -3.26
CA LEU A 21 -2.72 -17.05 -3.94
C LEU A 21 -1.49 -17.30 -3.06
N GLU A 22 -1.23 -16.40 -2.11
CA GLU A 22 -0.13 -16.52 -1.14
C GLU A 22 -0.53 -15.79 0.16
N PRO A 23 -1.29 -16.42 1.06
CA PRO A 23 -1.84 -15.75 2.24
C PRO A 23 -0.80 -15.24 3.22
N GLU A 24 0.42 -15.78 3.21
CA GLU A 24 1.49 -15.38 4.12
C GLU A 24 2.29 -14.17 3.60
N GLN A 25 1.98 -13.67 2.40
CA GLN A 25 2.69 -12.56 1.78
C GLN A 25 2.67 -11.29 2.64
N ILE A 26 3.85 -10.78 2.96
CA ILE A 26 4.03 -9.49 3.65
C ILE A 26 4.43 -8.36 2.71
N LEU A 27 4.82 -8.69 1.47
CA LEU A 27 5.33 -7.76 0.47
C LEU A 27 4.83 -8.19 -0.92
N ARG A 28 4.34 -7.23 -1.71
CA ARG A 28 4.13 -7.41 -3.15
C ARG A 28 4.97 -6.40 -3.91
N TYR A 29 5.98 -6.91 -4.62
CA TYR A 29 6.79 -6.11 -5.53
C TYR A 29 6.15 -6.01 -6.90
N GLY A 30 6.20 -4.83 -7.52
CA GLY A 30 5.58 -4.60 -8.82
C GLY A 30 5.84 -3.21 -9.35
N ARG A 31 7.10 -2.89 -9.66
CA ARG A 31 7.47 -1.54 -10.14
C ARG A 31 6.66 -1.13 -11.37
N GLY A 32 6.07 0.05 -11.33
CA GLY A 32 5.21 0.61 -12.38
C GLY A 32 3.82 -0.01 -12.49
N LEU A 33 3.47 -0.98 -11.64
CA LEU A 33 2.13 -1.55 -11.60
C LEU A 33 1.20 -0.69 -10.72
N ALA A 34 -0.11 -0.92 -10.85
CA ALA A 34 -1.08 -0.36 -9.92
C ALA A 34 -1.01 -1.13 -8.58
N PRO A 35 -0.97 -0.43 -7.42
CA PRO A 35 -1.16 -1.05 -6.12
C PRO A 35 -2.55 -1.69 -6.02
N ILE A 36 -2.66 -2.75 -5.21
CA ILE A 36 -3.96 -3.28 -4.79
C ILE A 36 -4.32 -2.72 -3.42
N TRP A 37 -5.56 -2.28 -3.27
CA TRP A 37 -6.07 -1.58 -2.09
C TRP A 37 -7.16 -2.40 -1.39
N ILE A 38 -7.34 -2.20 -0.09
CA ILE A 38 -8.35 -2.92 0.69
C ILE A 38 -9.74 -2.30 0.49
N SER A 39 -9.79 -0.98 0.40
CA SER A 39 -11.00 -0.18 0.18
C SER A 39 -10.79 0.80 -0.97
N GLY A 40 -11.89 1.36 -1.48
CA GLY A 40 -11.90 2.47 -2.43
C GLY A 40 -11.63 3.84 -1.80
N GLU A 41 -11.38 3.87 -0.49
CA GLU A 41 -11.10 5.05 0.31
C GLU A 41 -9.60 5.19 0.60
N ASN A 42 -9.17 6.42 0.88
CA ASN A 42 -7.78 6.74 1.25
C ASN A 42 -6.73 6.20 0.25
N ILE A 43 -7.05 6.30 -1.04
CA ILE A 43 -6.16 5.97 -2.17
C ILE A 43 -5.52 7.28 -2.68
N PRO A 44 -4.19 7.35 -2.85
CA PRO A 44 -3.53 8.56 -3.31
C PRO A 44 -3.93 8.87 -4.75
N GLN A 45 -4.08 10.16 -5.05
CA GLN A 45 -4.05 10.67 -6.41
C GLN A 45 -2.62 11.02 -6.80
N GLU A 46 -2.36 11.18 -8.10
CA GLU A 46 -1.01 11.51 -8.61
C GLU A 46 -0.44 12.78 -7.97
N LYS A 47 -1.29 13.79 -7.70
CA LYS A 47 -0.91 15.04 -7.03
C LYS A 47 -0.50 14.88 -5.57
N ASP A 48 -0.91 13.79 -4.92
CA ASP A 48 -0.61 13.51 -3.52
C ASP A 48 0.76 12.82 -3.37
N ILE A 49 1.34 12.36 -4.49
CA ILE A 49 2.66 11.74 -4.56
C ILE A 49 3.67 12.82 -4.97
N PRO A 50 4.59 13.24 -4.09
CA PRO A 50 5.55 14.27 -4.41
C PRO A 50 6.57 13.79 -5.43
N ASP A 51 7.03 14.73 -6.26
CA ASP A 51 8.10 14.51 -7.21
C ASP A 51 9.42 14.17 -6.48
N CYS A 52 10.24 13.34 -7.13
CA CYS A 52 11.57 13.01 -6.66
C CYS A 52 12.43 14.29 -6.56
N PRO A 53 13.38 14.39 -5.60
CA PRO A 53 14.31 15.52 -5.52
C PRO A 53 15.08 15.84 -6.82
N CYS A 54 15.23 14.87 -7.73
CA CYS A 54 15.84 15.09 -9.05
C CYS A 54 14.89 15.75 -10.08
N GLY A 55 13.63 15.98 -9.72
CA GLY A 55 12.58 16.53 -10.58
C GLY A 55 11.74 15.51 -11.35
N ALA A 56 12.08 14.22 -11.28
CA ALA A 56 11.28 13.16 -11.92
C ALA A 56 10.04 12.78 -11.10
N LYS A 57 9.01 12.22 -11.74
CA LYS A 57 7.88 11.63 -11.02
C LYS A 57 8.32 10.40 -10.22
N ARG A 58 7.59 10.14 -9.13
CA ARG A 58 7.68 8.85 -8.45
C ARG A 58 6.61 7.90 -8.98
N ILE A 59 6.99 6.64 -9.15
CA ILE A 59 6.10 5.55 -9.56
C ILE A 59 6.04 4.51 -8.46
N PHE A 60 4.97 3.72 -8.43
CA PHE A 60 4.85 2.61 -7.52
C PHE A 60 6.02 1.62 -7.69
N GLU A 61 6.59 1.16 -6.59
CA GLU A 61 7.67 0.17 -6.57
C GLU A 61 7.18 -1.15 -5.97
N PHE A 62 6.64 -1.09 -4.75
CA PHE A 62 6.11 -2.25 -4.03
C PHE A 62 5.11 -1.81 -2.96
N GLN A 63 4.34 -2.76 -2.45
CA GLN A 63 3.47 -2.55 -1.30
C GLN A 63 3.75 -3.54 -0.17
N VAL A 64 3.67 -3.05 1.07
CA VAL A 64 3.68 -3.85 2.28
C VAL A 64 2.25 -4.20 2.66
N MET A 65 2.03 -5.48 2.93
CA MET A 65 0.71 -6.06 3.16
C MET A 65 0.35 -6.01 4.65
N PRO A 66 -0.95 -5.97 5.01
CA PRO A 66 -1.39 -5.89 6.41
C PRO A 66 -1.00 -7.16 7.18
N GLN A 67 -0.79 -8.28 6.49
CA GLN A 67 -0.34 -9.54 7.07
C GLN A 67 0.97 -9.41 7.87
N LEU A 68 1.82 -8.42 7.57
CA LEU A 68 3.02 -8.13 8.35
C LEU A 68 2.70 -7.81 9.83
N LEU A 69 1.58 -7.16 10.10
CA LEU A 69 1.13 -6.80 11.46
C LEU A 69 0.99 -8.04 12.35
N ASN A 70 0.48 -9.14 11.79
CA ASN A 70 0.31 -10.41 12.48
C ASN A 70 1.69 -10.98 12.92
N TYR A 71 2.71 -10.84 12.08
CA TYR A 71 4.07 -11.28 12.41
C TYR A 71 4.78 -10.36 13.42
N LEU A 72 4.54 -9.05 13.33
CA LEU A 72 5.11 -8.07 14.25
C LEU A 72 4.48 -8.14 15.65
N LYS A 73 3.36 -8.86 15.81
CA LYS A 73 2.56 -8.89 17.05
C LYS A 73 2.25 -7.46 17.51
N ALA A 74 1.84 -6.61 16.56
CA ALA A 74 1.67 -5.17 16.77
C ALA A 74 0.75 -4.86 17.97
N ASP A 75 -0.25 -5.70 18.22
CA ASP A 75 -1.15 -5.65 19.39
C ASP A 75 -0.41 -5.66 20.74
N ARG A 76 0.80 -6.22 20.80
CA ARG A 76 1.62 -6.33 22.02
C ARG A 76 2.55 -5.16 22.24
N LEU A 77 2.75 -4.29 21.25
CA LEU A 77 3.73 -3.20 21.30
C LEU A 77 3.19 -1.94 21.99
N GLY A 78 1.94 -1.93 22.47
CA GLY A 78 1.31 -0.75 23.10
C GLY A 78 1.17 0.45 22.17
N ARG A 79 1.48 0.26 20.88
CA ARG A 79 1.30 1.19 19.78
C ARG A 79 0.41 0.46 18.79
N SER A 80 -0.83 0.90 18.64
CA SER A 80 -1.77 0.38 17.64
C SER A 80 -1.29 0.79 16.26
N VAL A 81 -0.28 0.10 15.75
CA VAL A 81 0.16 0.28 14.37
C VAL A 81 -0.81 -0.54 13.54
N ASP A 82 -1.76 0.13 12.91
CA ASP A 82 -2.73 -0.46 12.00
C ASP A 82 -2.68 0.24 10.64
N TRP A 83 -2.73 -0.54 9.57
CA TRP A 83 -2.75 -0.08 8.19
C TRP A 83 -3.39 -1.14 7.29
N GLY A 84 -4.04 -0.68 6.23
CA GLY A 84 -4.53 -1.57 5.19
C GLY A 84 -3.39 -1.99 4.27
N VAL A 85 -2.77 -1.02 3.58
CA VAL A 85 -1.62 -1.24 2.71
C VAL A 85 -0.66 -0.06 2.86
N LEU A 86 0.65 -0.34 2.85
CA LEU A 86 1.67 0.70 2.65
C LEU A 86 2.17 0.61 1.22
N ALA A 87 1.87 1.59 0.38
CA ALA A 87 2.36 1.67 -0.99
C ALA A 87 3.62 2.54 -1.04
N VAL A 88 4.71 2.00 -1.58
CA VAL A 88 6.01 2.68 -1.68
C VAL A 88 6.21 3.15 -3.11
N PHE A 89 6.59 4.41 -3.25
CA PHE A 89 6.83 5.08 -4.52
C PHE A 89 8.28 5.56 -4.60
N THR A 90 8.92 5.26 -5.72
CA THR A 90 10.34 5.54 -5.99
C THR A 90 10.51 6.33 -7.28
N CYS A 91 11.68 6.92 -7.49
CA CYS A 91 11.99 7.66 -8.71
C CYS A 91 11.78 6.82 -9.99
N ALA A 92 11.00 7.34 -10.95
CA ALA A 92 10.80 6.71 -12.25
C ALA A 92 12.11 6.53 -13.02
N GLU A 93 13.00 7.51 -12.92
CA GLU A 93 14.29 7.55 -13.62
C GLU A 93 15.41 6.82 -12.86
N SER A 94 15.10 6.18 -11.72
CA SER A 94 16.12 5.53 -10.88
C SER A 94 17.30 6.45 -10.57
N CYS A 95 17.03 7.73 -10.29
CA CYS A 95 18.07 8.73 -10.12
C CYS A 95 19.06 8.33 -9.02
N SER A 96 20.35 8.63 -9.23
CA SER A 96 21.34 8.47 -8.17
C SER A 96 21.14 9.59 -7.14
N LEU A 97 20.76 9.21 -5.92
CA LEU A 97 20.62 10.15 -4.80
C LEU A 97 21.93 10.29 -3.98
N GLY A 98 23.07 9.88 -4.57
CA GLY A 98 24.39 9.91 -3.96
C GLY A 98 24.76 8.62 -3.23
N THR A 99 25.79 8.67 -2.38
CA THR A 99 26.25 7.54 -1.57
C THR A 99 25.57 7.56 -0.21
N GLY A 100 24.43 6.89 -0.06
CA GLY A 100 23.74 6.80 1.22
C GLY A 100 22.30 6.33 1.09
N TYR A 101 21.52 6.53 2.15
CA TYR A 101 20.09 6.31 2.15
C TYR A 101 19.37 7.44 1.44
N ALA A 102 18.35 7.08 0.67
CA ALA A 102 17.45 7.98 -0.01
C ALA A 102 16.09 8.01 0.68
N GLU A 103 15.48 9.18 0.78
CA GLU A 103 14.09 9.30 1.21
C GLU A 103 13.14 9.03 0.04
N GLU A 104 12.33 8.00 0.19
CA GLU A 104 11.27 7.65 -0.75
C GLU A 104 9.89 7.88 -0.14
N PHE A 105 8.87 7.90 -0.99
CA PHE A 105 7.54 8.25 -0.56
C PHE A 105 6.74 6.99 -0.18
N VAL A 106 6.08 7.03 0.97
CA VAL A 106 5.19 5.96 1.43
C VAL A 106 3.80 6.53 1.62
N TRP A 107 2.82 5.92 0.94
CA TRP A 107 1.40 6.15 1.22
C TRP A 107 0.86 5.07 2.14
N LYS A 108 0.29 5.47 3.27
CA LYS A 108 -0.41 4.59 4.20
C LYS A 108 -1.90 4.63 3.91
N GLN A 109 -2.49 3.53 3.45
CA GLN A 109 -3.94 3.38 3.43
C GLN A 109 -4.40 3.09 4.87
N ASP A 110 -5.00 4.09 5.53
CA ASP A 110 -5.68 3.86 6.80
C ASP A 110 -6.96 3.05 6.56
N VAL A 111 -7.17 2.03 7.39
CA VAL A 111 -8.46 1.35 7.49
C VAL A 111 -9.30 2.21 8.43
N THR A 112 -10.37 2.81 7.92
CA THR A 112 -11.37 3.43 8.79
C THR A 112 -12.01 2.31 9.61
N ASP A 113 -12.07 2.46 10.93
CA ASP A 113 -12.90 1.59 11.76
C ASP A 113 -14.29 1.54 11.13
N ALA A 114 -14.70 0.35 10.69
CA ALA A 114 -16.11 0.13 10.41
C ALA A 114 -16.87 0.50 11.69
N PRO A 115 -17.92 1.34 11.63
CA PRO A 115 -18.66 1.77 12.82
C PRO A 115 -19.25 0.59 13.59
#